data_AF-A0A922Y3J8-F1
#
_entry.id   AF-A0A922Y3J8-F1
#
_cell.length_a   1.000
_cell.length_b   1.000
_cell.length_c   1.000
_cell.angle_alpha   90.00
_cell.angle_beta   90.00
_cell.angle_gamma   90.00
#
_symmetry.space_group_name_H-M   'P 1'
#
loop_
_entity.id
_entity.type
_entity.pdbx_description
1 polymer ?
#
loop_
_entity_poly.entity_id
_entity_poly.type
_entity_poly.pdbx_seq_one_letter_code
_entity_poly.pdbx_strand_id
1 'polypeptide(L)'
;MTLRTVEPLALPEGWTPAELEAFVPRFEWIAPTSLLVDPTYQRNLTETSVRLIHRIAAGWSWRRFKPPIVAETNAGLHILDGQHTAIGAATHGGIPTIPVMIVEGADQLERARAFLGHNRDRVGLTALSLFHAAVAAGDEGAMTVMQVCGRAGVTVLRNVRPQGIFEVAETVAVAALSALCRRRTAMQARVVLETLAQARLAPVTSDAIKAAEELLYGSTYAGEIAADDLKATLLARWPDMQRKAADLALAKSLPKWRALTISLYQNTRKRRAA
;
A
#
# COMPACT_ATOMS: atom_id res chain seq x y z
N MET A 1 1.47 -18.30 16.37
CA MET A 1 2.17 -18.24 15.07
C MET A 1 3.32 -19.22 15.14
N THR A 2 3.43 -20.12 14.17
CA THR A 2 4.60 -20.98 14.02
C THR A 2 5.67 -20.21 13.25
N LEU A 3 6.82 -19.98 13.88
CA LEU A 3 7.99 -19.42 13.22
C LEU A 3 8.56 -20.51 12.29
N ARG A 4 9.04 -20.11 11.10
CA ARG A 4 9.73 -21.00 10.17
C ARG A 4 11.13 -20.46 9.88
N THR A 5 12.06 -21.36 9.64
CA THR A 5 13.40 -21.02 9.13
C THR A 5 13.34 -20.66 7.65
N VAL A 6 14.38 -19.98 7.16
CA VAL A 6 14.58 -19.75 5.71
C VAL A 6 15.06 -21.06 5.09
N GLU A 7 14.41 -21.49 4.02
CA GLU A 7 14.70 -22.74 3.31
C GLU A 7 14.86 -22.44 1.80
N PRO A 8 15.74 -23.17 1.09
CA PRO A 8 15.90 -23.00 -0.35
C PRO A 8 14.62 -23.40 -1.11
N LEU A 9 14.41 -22.79 -2.27
CA LEU A 9 13.33 -23.18 -3.18
C LEU A 9 13.72 -24.41 -4.00
N ALA A 10 12.73 -25.20 -4.42
CA ALA A 10 12.94 -26.23 -5.42
C ALA A 10 13.38 -25.59 -6.74
N LEU A 11 14.54 -26.02 -7.25
CA LEU A 11 15.13 -25.44 -8.46
C LEU A 11 14.55 -26.14 -9.70
N PRO A 12 14.18 -25.38 -10.76
CA PRO A 12 13.77 -25.96 -12.03
C PRO A 12 14.88 -26.79 -12.67
N GLU A 13 14.50 -27.77 -13.48
CA GLU A 13 15.47 -28.54 -14.27
C GLU A 13 16.23 -27.61 -15.24
N GLY A 14 17.55 -27.79 -15.31
CA GLY A 14 18.44 -26.95 -16.13
C GLY A 14 18.77 -25.57 -15.56
N TRP A 15 18.31 -25.23 -14.34
CA TRP A 15 18.72 -23.99 -13.68
C TRP A 15 20.13 -24.10 -13.11
N THR A 16 20.99 -23.14 -13.44
CA THR A 16 22.35 -23.00 -12.90
C THR A 16 22.48 -21.71 -12.10
N PRO A 17 23.06 -21.75 -10.88
CA PRO A 17 23.36 -20.53 -10.13
C PRO A 17 24.45 -19.71 -10.83
N ALA A 18 24.47 -18.41 -10.56
CA ALA A 18 25.57 -17.55 -10.98
C ALA A 18 26.87 -17.94 -10.26
N GLU A 19 28.01 -17.73 -10.92
CA GLU A 19 29.32 -17.80 -10.26
C GLU A 19 29.41 -16.72 -9.17
N LEU A 20 30.09 -17.05 -8.08
CA LEU A 20 30.28 -16.13 -6.97
C LEU A 20 31.41 -15.16 -7.30
N GLU A 21 31.17 -13.88 -7.08
CA GLU A 21 32.21 -12.87 -7.09
C GLU A 21 33.18 -13.13 -5.92
N ALA A 22 34.49 -12.88 -6.14
CA ALA A 22 35.50 -13.04 -5.10
C ALA A 22 35.40 -11.97 -4.00
N PHE A 23 34.77 -10.84 -4.33
CA PHE A 23 34.52 -9.75 -3.40
C PHE A 23 33.28 -10.03 -2.55
N VAL A 24 33.36 -9.69 -1.25
CA VAL A 24 32.22 -9.72 -0.32
C VAL A 24 31.97 -8.32 0.26
N PRO A 25 30.70 -7.86 0.33
CA PRO A 25 30.38 -6.58 0.93
C PRO A 25 30.83 -6.51 2.40
N ARG A 26 31.34 -5.35 2.81
CA ARG A 26 31.73 -5.08 4.21
C ARG A 26 30.87 -4.00 4.84
N PHE A 27 30.74 -4.03 6.17
CA PHE A 27 30.03 -3.00 6.92
C PHE A 27 31.00 -2.13 7.72
N GLU A 28 30.89 -0.82 7.58
CA GLU A 28 31.69 0.15 8.33
C GLU A 28 30.84 1.28 8.89
N TRP A 29 31.27 1.89 10.00
CA TRP A 29 30.61 3.04 10.61
C TRP A 29 31.17 4.33 10.03
N ILE A 30 30.38 5.01 9.21
CA ILE A 30 30.83 6.17 8.44
C ILE A 30 30.03 7.41 8.84
N ALA A 31 30.69 8.56 8.85
CA ALA A 31 30.01 9.84 9.05
C ALA A 31 29.05 10.09 7.87
N PRO A 32 27.74 10.29 8.11
CA PRO A 32 26.79 10.44 7.00
C PRO A 32 27.10 11.64 6.10
N THR A 33 27.79 12.65 6.63
CA THR A 33 28.24 13.85 5.91
C THR A 33 29.47 13.63 5.03
N SER A 34 30.18 12.50 5.16
CA SER A 34 31.31 12.16 4.26
C SER A 34 30.89 11.32 3.05
N LEU A 35 29.60 10.96 2.96
CA LEU A 35 29.06 10.19 1.84
C LEU A 35 28.77 11.10 0.64
N LEU A 36 29.05 10.61 -0.56
CA LEU A 36 28.92 11.34 -1.81
C LEU A 36 27.65 10.91 -2.57
N VAL A 37 26.98 11.87 -3.19
CA VAL A 37 25.80 11.65 -4.04
C VAL A 37 26.19 11.99 -5.46
N ASP A 38 26.01 11.04 -6.37
CA ASP A 38 26.29 11.23 -7.79
C ASP A 38 25.06 11.83 -8.50
N PRO A 39 25.12 13.10 -8.97
CA PRO A 39 23.96 13.78 -9.55
C PRO A 39 23.58 13.23 -10.93
N THR A 40 24.41 12.39 -11.57
CA THR A 40 24.19 11.95 -12.96
C THR A 40 23.08 10.92 -13.11
N TYR A 41 22.81 10.11 -12.08
CA TYR A 41 21.73 9.10 -12.08
C TYR A 41 20.92 9.04 -10.78
N GLN A 42 21.26 9.83 -9.75
CA GLN A 42 20.44 9.93 -8.54
C GLN A 42 19.40 11.04 -8.66
N ARG A 43 18.25 10.83 -8.00
CA ARG A 43 17.13 11.77 -8.07
C ARG A 43 17.45 13.04 -7.29
N ASN A 44 17.21 14.19 -7.92
CA ASN A 44 17.10 15.45 -7.19
C ASN A 44 16.04 15.34 -6.09
N LEU A 45 16.30 15.99 -4.94
CA LEU A 45 15.36 15.98 -3.82
C LEU A 45 14.09 16.73 -4.23
N THR A 46 12.98 16.00 -4.31
CA THR A 46 11.65 16.59 -4.48
C THR A 46 11.13 17.11 -3.14
N GLU A 47 10.10 17.95 -3.16
CA GLU A 47 9.42 18.40 -1.93
C GLU A 47 8.93 17.21 -1.06
N THR A 48 8.49 16.12 -1.71
CA THR A 48 8.12 14.87 -1.03
C THR A 48 9.32 14.18 -0.38
N SER A 49 10.48 14.17 -1.04
CA SER A 49 11.73 13.66 -0.48
C SER A 49 12.15 14.45 0.76
N VAL A 50 12.04 15.79 0.70
CA VAL A 50 12.36 16.68 1.81
C VAL A 50 11.45 16.40 3.01
N ARG A 51 10.13 16.29 2.81
CA ARG A 51 9.18 15.91 3.87
C ARG A 51 9.51 14.55 4.49
N LEU A 52 9.93 13.58 3.67
CA LEU A 52 10.34 12.27 4.16
C LEU A 52 11.60 12.36 5.02
N ILE A 53 12.62 13.08 4.57
CA ILE A 53 13.87 13.30 5.32
C ILE A 53 13.58 13.94 6.68
N HIS A 54 12.75 14.98 6.74
CA HIS A 54 12.35 15.60 8.01
C HIS A 54 11.65 14.61 8.94
N ARG A 55 10.80 13.73 8.40
CA ARG A 55 10.15 12.68 9.20
C ARG A 55 11.13 11.65 9.73
N ILE A 56 12.10 11.23 8.91
CA ILE A 56 13.16 10.30 9.31
C ILE A 56 13.99 10.91 10.44
N ALA A 57 14.41 12.17 10.29
CA ALA A 57 15.17 12.87 11.31
C ALA A 57 14.36 13.06 12.60
N ALA A 58 13.15 13.64 12.54
CA ALA A 58 12.33 13.89 13.72
C ALA A 58 11.91 12.60 14.46
N GLY A 59 11.72 11.51 13.72
CA GLY A 59 11.34 10.21 14.26
C GLY A 59 12.45 9.17 14.08
N TRP A 60 13.71 9.51 14.32
CA TRP A 60 14.78 8.54 14.11
C TRP A 60 14.57 7.28 14.97
N SER A 61 14.80 6.11 14.38
CA SER A 61 14.75 4.83 15.11
C SER A 61 15.65 3.81 14.45
N TRP A 62 16.63 3.31 15.20
CA TRP A 62 17.49 2.21 14.78
C TRP A 62 16.71 0.94 14.40
N ARG A 63 15.50 0.75 14.95
CA ARG A 63 14.61 -0.38 14.60
C ARG A 63 14.03 -0.27 13.19
N ARG A 64 14.00 0.93 12.60
CA ARG A 64 13.56 1.19 11.22
C ARG A 64 14.73 1.48 10.27
N PHE A 65 15.95 1.42 10.77
CA PHE A 65 17.14 1.77 10.01
C PHE A 65 17.50 0.64 9.05
N LYS A 66 17.74 1.01 7.79
CA LYS A 66 18.37 0.15 6.78
C LYS A 66 19.72 0.78 6.40
N PRO A 67 20.85 0.07 6.55
CA PRO A 67 22.16 0.56 6.15
C PRO A 67 22.16 1.06 4.69
N PRO A 68 22.65 2.28 4.40
CA PRO A 68 22.93 2.70 3.03
C PRO A 68 23.92 1.76 2.37
N ILE A 69 23.79 1.61 1.05
CA ILE A 69 24.75 0.86 0.23
C ILE A 69 25.60 1.88 -0.51
N VAL A 70 26.91 1.72 -0.44
CA VAL A 70 27.87 2.66 -1.03
C VAL A 70 28.91 1.91 -1.86
N ALA A 71 29.36 2.51 -2.95
CA ALA A 71 30.51 2.06 -3.73
C ALA A 71 31.75 2.83 -3.31
N GLU A 72 32.86 2.13 -3.14
CA GLU A 72 34.18 2.76 -2.98
C GLU A 72 34.66 3.31 -4.32
N THR A 73 35.08 4.56 -4.38
CA THR A 73 35.57 5.18 -5.62
C THR A 73 36.81 6.02 -5.35
N ASN A 74 37.52 6.42 -6.40
CA ASN A 74 38.65 7.35 -6.29
C ASN A 74 38.28 8.70 -5.63
N ALA A 75 37.01 9.11 -5.69
CA ALA A 75 36.54 10.34 -5.05
C ALA A 75 36.07 10.14 -3.60
N GLY A 76 35.87 8.88 -3.17
CA GLY A 76 35.32 8.52 -1.87
C GLY A 76 34.11 7.58 -1.98
N LEU A 77 33.31 7.50 -0.91
CA LEU A 77 32.18 6.57 -0.80
C LEU A 77 30.92 7.16 -1.46
N HIS A 78 30.52 6.61 -2.60
CA HIS A 78 29.35 7.04 -3.36
C HIS A 78 28.11 6.26 -2.96
N ILE A 79 27.02 6.93 -2.59
CA ILE A 79 25.74 6.29 -2.26
C ILE A 79 25.16 5.63 -3.50
N LEU A 80 24.87 4.33 -3.41
CA LEU A 80 24.09 3.57 -4.41
C LEU A 80 22.62 3.45 -3.97
N ASP A 81 22.35 3.26 -2.68
CA ASP A 81 20.99 3.24 -2.12
C ASP A 81 20.99 3.79 -0.70
N GLY A 82 19.86 4.35 -0.26
CA GLY A 82 19.69 4.88 1.09
C GLY A 82 19.99 6.36 1.27
N GLN A 83 20.00 7.15 0.19
CA GLN A 83 20.23 8.61 0.22
C GLN A 83 19.39 9.34 1.28
N HIS A 84 18.07 9.11 1.34
CA HIS A 84 17.20 9.77 2.33
C HIS A 84 17.55 9.40 3.78
N THR A 85 18.00 8.16 4.03
CA THR A 85 18.42 7.72 5.36
C THR A 85 19.73 8.40 5.78
N ALA A 86 20.70 8.47 4.86
CA ALA A 86 21.96 9.17 5.11
C ALA A 86 21.74 10.66 5.38
N ILE A 87 20.93 11.33 4.56
CA ILE A 87 20.59 12.75 4.79
C ILE A 87 19.80 12.90 6.08
N GLY A 88 18.84 12.01 6.38
CA GLY A 88 18.08 12.04 7.63
C GLY A 88 18.98 11.90 8.87
N ALA A 89 19.98 11.01 8.82
CA ALA A 89 20.96 10.84 9.89
C ALA A 89 21.80 12.12 10.09
N ALA A 90 22.32 12.69 9.00
CA ALA A 90 23.06 13.96 9.04
C ALA A 90 22.18 15.12 9.56
N THR A 91 20.91 15.17 9.14
CA THR A 91 19.93 16.21 9.52
C THR A 91 19.53 16.11 10.98
N HIS A 92 19.48 14.91 11.57
CA HIS A 92 19.17 14.71 12.99
C HIS A 92 20.18 15.42 13.91
N GLY A 93 21.43 15.62 13.47
CA GLY A 93 22.48 16.33 14.22
C GLY A 93 23.07 15.56 15.42
N GLY A 94 22.34 14.61 15.99
CA GLY A 94 22.81 13.75 17.09
C GLY A 94 23.39 12.38 16.69
N ILE A 95 23.65 12.13 15.41
CA ILE A 95 24.12 10.82 14.90
C ILE A 95 25.49 11.00 14.23
N PRO A 96 26.60 10.69 14.92
CA PRO A 96 27.94 10.96 14.40
C PRO A 96 28.32 10.02 13.25
N THR A 97 27.92 8.75 13.34
CA THR A 97 28.19 7.72 12.33
C THR A 97 26.98 6.81 12.15
N ILE A 98 26.87 6.21 10.97
CA ILE A 98 25.89 5.18 10.64
C ILE A 98 26.61 3.98 10.02
N PRO A 99 26.13 2.74 10.21
CA PRO A 99 26.68 1.60 9.51
C PRO A 99 26.26 1.66 8.05
N VAL A 100 27.22 1.50 7.14
CA VAL A 100 27.02 1.46 5.68
C VAL A 100 27.55 0.14 5.14
N MET A 101 26.88 -0.39 4.11
CA MET A 101 27.37 -1.55 3.36
C MET A 101 28.21 -1.05 2.20
N ILE A 102 29.51 -1.34 2.23
CA ILE A 102 30.46 -0.95 1.18
C ILE A 102 30.60 -2.11 0.20
N VAL A 103 30.36 -1.81 -1.08
CA VAL A 103 30.62 -2.69 -2.21
C VAL A 103 31.80 -2.18 -3.03
N GLU A 104 32.46 -3.07 -3.77
CA GLU A 104 33.61 -2.71 -4.61
C GLU A 104 33.24 -1.66 -5.67
N GLY A 105 34.22 -0.82 -5.98
CA GLY A 105 34.13 0.29 -6.92
C GLY A 105 34.00 -0.15 -8.36
N ALA A 106 32.78 -0.47 -8.76
CA ALA A 106 32.45 -0.82 -10.12
C ALA A 106 32.51 0.42 -11.04
N ASP A 107 32.75 0.23 -12.34
CA ASP A 107 32.73 1.32 -13.34
C ASP A 107 31.37 2.06 -13.30
N GLN A 108 31.31 3.29 -13.82
CA GLN A 108 30.07 4.11 -13.74
C GLN A 108 28.81 3.38 -14.23
N LEU A 109 28.97 2.53 -15.23
CA LEU A 109 27.90 1.68 -15.77
C LEU A 109 27.43 0.61 -14.78
N GLU A 110 28.33 -0.01 -14.04
CA GLU A 110 28.02 -1.05 -13.06
C GLU A 110 27.39 -0.45 -11.81
N ARG A 111 27.80 0.75 -11.38
CA ARG A 111 27.11 1.50 -10.32
C ARG A 111 25.67 1.84 -10.72
N ALA A 112 25.45 2.26 -11.96
CA ALA A 112 24.11 2.51 -12.48
C ALA A 112 23.27 1.21 -12.55
N ARG A 113 23.88 0.07 -12.92
CA ARG A 113 23.21 -1.25 -12.91
C ARG A 113 22.88 -1.71 -11.49
N ALA A 114 23.79 -1.56 -10.53
CA ALA A 114 23.57 -1.87 -9.12
C ALA A 114 22.46 -1.00 -8.52
N PHE A 115 22.46 0.31 -8.83
CA PHE A 115 21.38 1.23 -8.48
C PHE A 115 20.03 0.75 -9.04
N LEU A 116 19.99 0.37 -10.32
CA LEU A 116 18.77 -0.14 -10.96
C LEU A 116 18.31 -1.46 -10.35
N GLY A 117 19.21 -2.43 -10.16
CA GLY A 117 18.90 -3.73 -9.55
C GLY A 117 18.34 -3.59 -8.14
N HIS A 118 19.00 -2.80 -7.29
CA HIS A 118 18.57 -2.61 -5.90
C HIS A 118 17.20 -1.94 -5.76
N ASN A 119 16.79 -1.15 -6.76
CA ASN A 119 15.47 -0.51 -6.80
C ASN A 119 14.42 -1.34 -7.55
N ARG A 120 14.80 -2.07 -8.60
CA ARG A 120 13.91 -2.86 -9.47
C ARG A 120 13.53 -4.20 -8.85
N ASP A 121 14.45 -4.85 -8.15
CA ASP A 121 14.27 -6.20 -7.63
C ASP A 121 13.54 -6.21 -6.27
N ARG A 122 13.08 -5.04 -5.80
CA ARG A 122 12.21 -4.94 -4.62
C ARG A 122 10.80 -5.37 -4.97
N VAL A 123 10.40 -6.54 -4.48
CA VAL A 123 8.98 -6.87 -4.33
C VAL A 123 8.40 -5.94 -3.28
N GLY A 124 7.70 -4.90 -3.73
CA GLY A 124 7.06 -3.93 -2.85
C GLY A 124 6.05 -4.62 -1.92
N LEU A 125 6.06 -4.25 -0.63
CA LEU A 125 4.99 -4.67 0.28
C LEU A 125 3.66 -4.15 -0.26
N THR A 126 2.72 -5.07 -0.51
CA THR A 126 1.38 -4.69 -0.97
C THR A 126 0.67 -3.87 0.11
N ALA A 127 -0.29 -3.03 -0.29
CA ALA A 127 -1.12 -2.28 0.67
C ALA A 127 -1.79 -3.21 1.70
N LEU A 128 -2.18 -4.42 1.27
CA LEU A 128 -2.75 -5.46 2.14
C LEU A 128 -1.75 -5.93 3.20
N SER A 129 -0.52 -6.24 2.79
CA SER A 129 0.55 -6.65 3.69
C SER A 129 0.92 -5.54 4.68
N LEU A 130 1.00 -4.29 4.21
CA LEU A 130 1.24 -3.12 5.06
C LEU A 130 0.11 -2.91 6.07
N PHE A 131 -1.14 -3.08 5.66
CA PHE A 131 -2.29 -2.98 6.57
C PHE A 131 -2.25 -4.02 7.68
N HIS A 132 -1.99 -5.30 7.37
CA HIS A 132 -1.87 -6.35 8.39
C HIS A 132 -0.65 -6.14 9.30
N ALA A 133 0.45 -5.61 8.77
CA ALA A 133 1.60 -5.22 9.59
C ALA A 133 1.24 -4.08 10.55
N ALA A 134 0.48 -3.08 10.10
CA ALA A 134 -0.01 -1.99 10.95
C ALA A 134 -0.95 -2.49 12.06
N VAL A 135 -1.88 -3.38 11.74
CA VAL A 135 -2.75 -4.05 12.74
C VAL A 135 -1.90 -4.81 13.77
N ALA A 136 -0.91 -5.60 13.33
CA ALA A 136 -0.03 -6.33 14.23
C ALA A 136 0.84 -5.41 15.10
N ALA A 137 1.19 -4.23 14.59
CA ALA A 137 1.92 -3.19 15.32
C ALA A 137 1.04 -2.35 16.26
N GLY A 138 -0.27 -2.59 16.31
CA GLY A 138 -1.20 -1.87 17.18
C GLY A 138 -1.56 -0.46 16.69
N ASP A 139 -1.40 -0.17 15.39
CA ASP A 139 -1.83 1.11 14.81
C ASP A 139 -3.34 1.33 15.03
N GLU A 140 -3.72 2.38 15.76
CA GLU A 140 -5.11 2.62 16.17
C GLU A 140 -6.07 2.73 14.98
N GLY A 141 -5.63 3.36 13.88
CA GLY A 141 -6.41 3.50 12.67
C GLY A 141 -6.67 2.15 11.99
N ALA A 142 -5.62 1.34 11.84
CA ALA A 142 -5.72 0.00 11.27
C ALA A 142 -6.57 -0.95 12.15
N MET A 143 -6.40 -0.87 13.47
CA MET A 143 -7.21 -1.61 14.44
C MET A 143 -8.69 -1.22 14.37
N THR A 144 -8.99 0.07 14.27
CA THR A 144 -10.36 0.58 14.09
C THR A 144 -10.99 0.01 12.82
N VAL A 145 -10.26 0.04 11.69
CA VAL A 145 -10.74 -0.55 10.43
C VAL A 145 -11.05 -2.04 10.60
N MET A 146 -10.16 -2.81 11.23
CA MET A 146 -10.36 -4.23 11.46
C MET A 146 -11.59 -4.52 12.34
N GLN A 147 -11.79 -3.73 13.40
CA GLN A 147 -12.95 -3.83 14.28
C GLN A 147 -14.26 -3.49 13.55
N VAL A 148 -14.27 -2.43 12.74
CA VAL A 148 -15.43 -2.04 11.93
C VAL A 148 -15.78 -3.14 10.92
N CYS A 149 -14.79 -3.70 10.23
CA CYS A 149 -14.99 -4.81 9.29
C CYS A 149 -15.57 -6.04 10.00
N GLY A 150 -14.96 -6.46 11.12
CA GLY A 150 -15.43 -7.61 11.89
C GLY A 150 -16.86 -7.45 12.40
N ARG A 151 -17.23 -6.25 12.89
CA ARG A 151 -18.60 -5.95 13.33
C ARG A 151 -19.62 -5.87 12.19
N ALA A 152 -19.16 -5.57 10.97
CA ALA A 152 -19.98 -5.54 9.77
C ALA A 152 -20.08 -6.89 9.05
N GLY A 153 -19.40 -7.93 9.55
CA GLY A 153 -19.33 -9.24 8.90
C GLY A 153 -18.43 -9.29 7.65
N VAL A 154 -17.50 -8.33 7.50
CA VAL A 154 -16.55 -8.26 6.38
C VAL A 154 -15.19 -8.83 6.79
N THR A 155 -14.66 -9.75 5.97
CA THR A 155 -13.36 -10.38 6.19
C THR A 155 -12.30 -9.74 5.30
N VAL A 156 -11.28 -9.13 5.92
CA VAL A 156 -10.10 -8.62 5.19
C VAL A 156 -9.10 -9.76 5.02
N LEU A 157 -8.91 -10.20 3.77
CA LEU A 157 -7.98 -11.29 3.46
C LEU A 157 -6.54 -10.93 3.83
N ARG A 158 -5.71 -11.92 4.16
CA ARG A 158 -4.27 -11.72 4.40
C ARG A 158 -3.47 -11.75 3.11
N ASN A 159 -3.84 -12.64 2.20
CA ASN A 159 -3.26 -12.82 0.88
C ASN A 159 -4.39 -13.13 -0.10
N VAL A 160 -4.20 -12.74 -1.37
CA VAL A 160 -5.13 -13.12 -2.45
C VAL A 160 -4.94 -14.61 -2.73
N ARG A 161 -6.03 -15.38 -2.75
CA ARG A 161 -5.99 -16.81 -3.10
C ARG A 161 -5.61 -16.96 -4.58
N PRO A 162 -4.87 -18.00 -4.98
CA PRO A 162 -4.65 -18.31 -6.39
C PRO A 162 -5.99 -18.34 -7.13
N GLN A 163 -6.06 -17.76 -8.33
CA GLN A 163 -7.28 -17.59 -9.16
C GLN A 163 -8.24 -16.46 -8.75
N GLY A 164 -7.95 -15.69 -7.69
CA GLY A 164 -8.76 -14.51 -7.35
C GLY A 164 -10.20 -14.85 -6.93
N ILE A 165 -10.41 -16.04 -6.36
CA ILE A 165 -11.69 -16.47 -5.81
C ILE A 165 -11.89 -15.79 -4.45
N PHE A 166 -13.07 -15.20 -4.26
CA PHE A 166 -13.49 -14.55 -3.03
C PHE A 166 -14.77 -15.19 -2.51
N GLU A 167 -14.83 -15.39 -1.21
CA GLU A 167 -16.07 -15.74 -0.51
C GLU A 167 -16.91 -14.47 -0.25
N VAL A 168 -18.16 -14.69 0.14
CA VAL A 168 -19.07 -13.60 0.50
C VAL A 168 -18.46 -12.74 1.61
N ALA A 169 -18.58 -11.43 1.45
CA ALA A 169 -18.07 -10.42 2.38
C ALA A 169 -16.54 -10.42 2.54
N GLU A 170 -15.78 -11.06 1.65
CA GLU A 170 -14.32 -10.93 1.62
C GLU A 170 -13.87 -9.69 0.84
N THR A 171 -12.75 -9.11 1.26
CA THR A 171 -12.14 -7.97 0.58
C THR A 171 -10.62 -7.91 0.76
N VAL A 172 -9.97 -7.26 -0.22
CA VAL A 172 -8.58 -6.81 -0.17
C VAL A 172 -8.45 -5.30 -0.32
N ALA A 173 -9.57 -4.58 -0.35
CA ALA A 173 -9.64 -3.14 -0.63
C ALA A 173 -9.30 -2.28 0.61
N VAL A 174 -8.18 -2.59 1.30
CA VAL A 174 -7.78 -1.95 2.56
C VAL A 174 -7.66 -0.43 2.45
N ALA A 175 -7.19 0.10 1.32
CA ALA A 175 -7.12 1.55 1.10
C ALA A 175 -8.52 2.21 1.09
N ALA A 176 -9.53 1.53 0.54
CA ALA A 176 -10.90 2.03 0.54
C ALA A 176 -11.52 1.97 1.95
N LEU A 177 -11.25 0.88 2.68
CA LEU A 177 -11.69 0.71 4.07
C LEU A 177 -11.10 1.78 5.00
N SER A 178 -9.78 2.00 4.94
CA SER A 178 -9.11 3.05 5.72
C SER A 178 -9.63 4.44 5.35
N ALA A 179 -9.88 4.68 4.06
CA ALA A 179 -10.42 5.97 3.63
C ALA A 179 -11.87 6.19 4.09
N LEU A 180 -12.71 5.14 4.10
CA LEU A 180 -14.07 5.17 4.64
C LEU A 180 -14.05 5.49 6.14
N CYS A 181 -13.26 4.77 6.94
CA CYS A 181 -13.17 4.97 8.39
C CYS A 181 -12.56 6.33 8.77
N ARG A 182 -11.76 6.94 7.88
CA ARG A 182 -11.25 8.30 8.08
C ARG A 182 -12.29 9.38 7.79
N ARG A 183 -13.15 9.17 6.79
CA ARG A 183 -14.18 10.14 6.37
C ARG A 183 -15.46 10.07 7.18
N ARG A 184 -15.76 8.92 7.76
CA ARG A 184 -17.04 8.61 8.39
C ARG A 184 -16.83 8.14 9.83
N THR A 185 -17.86 8.27 10.65
CA THR A 185 -17.83 7.68 11.98
C THR A 185 -17.78 6.15 11.89
N ALA A 186 -17.27 5.48 12.93
CA ALA A 186 -17.21 4.01 12.96
C ALA A 186 -18.58 3.36 12.72
N MET A 187 -19.67 3.99 13.20
CA MET A 187 -21.04 3.52 12.98
C MET A 187 -21.45 3.64 11.52
N GLN A 188 -21.21 4.79 10.89
CA GLN A 188 -21.54 5.00 9.47
C GLN A 188 -20.72 4.06 8.57
N ALA A 189 -19.42 3.91 8.84
CA ALA A 189 -18.55 2.99 8.12
C ALA A 189 -19.05 1.54 8.26
N ARG A 190 -19.46 1.13 9.47
CA ARG A 190 -20.08 -0.18 9.70
C ARG A 190 -21.34 -0.36 8.86
N VAL A 191 -22.27 0.59 8.87
CA VAL A 191 -23.53 0.49 8.10
C VAL A 191 -23.25 0.31 6.60
N VAL A 192 -22.28 1.04 6.03
CA VAL A 192 -21.86 0.86 4.64
C VAL A 192 -21.41 -0.59 4.39
N LEU A 193 -20.47 -1.09 5.20
CA LEU A 193 -19.90 -2.42 5.02
C LEU A 193 -20.91 -3.54 5.29
N GLU A 194 -21.77 -3.37 6.29
CA GLU A 194 -22.81 -4.32 6.67
C GLU A 194 -23.86 -4.42 5.55
N THR A 195 -24.21 -3.30 4.90
CA THR A 195 -25.08 -3.29 3.72
C THR A 195 -24.50 -4.15 2.59
N LEU A 196 -23.20 -4.01 2.31
CA LEU A 196 -22.51 -4.76 1.25
C LEU A 196 -22.36 -6.25 1.60
N ALA A 197 -22.08 -6.57 2.87
CA ALA A 197 -21.98 -7.94 3.36
C ALA A 197 -23.33 -8.66 3.33
N GLN A 198 -24.40 -8.02 3.82
CA GLN A 198 -25.75 -8.57 3.78
C GLN A 198 -26.31 -8.70 2.35
N ALA A 199 -25.85 -7.86 1.42
CA ALA A 199 -26.12 -8.00 -0.01
C ALA A 199 -25.30 -9.13 -0.69
N ARG A 200 -24.51 -9.88 0.09
CA ARG A 200 -23.72 -11.04 -0.33
C ARG A 200 -22.68 -10.78 -1.41
N LEU A 201 -22.07 -9.59 -1.41
CA LEU A 201 -21.02 -9.27 -2.38
C LEU A 201 -19.78 -10.14 -2.18
N ALA A 202 -19.24 -10.66 -3.29
CA ALA A 202 -18.01 -11.45 -3.34
C ALA A 202 -17.21 -11.07 -4.61
N PRO A 203 -16.10 -10.32 -4.49
CA PRO A 203 -15.64 -9.59 -3.30
C PRO A 203 -16.46 -8.32 -3.01
N VAL A 204 -16.29 -7.79 -1.79
CA VAL A 204 -16.61 -6.39 -1.48
C VAL A 204 -15.51 -5.50 -2.07
N THR A 205 -15.80 -4.86 -3.20
CA THR A 205 -14.80 -4.09 -3.98
C THR A 205 -14.64 -2.65 -3.50
N SER A 206 -13.51 -2.01 -3.83
CA SER A 206 -13.28 -0.57 -3.61
C SER A 206 -14.37 0.29 -4.25
N ASP A 207 -14.85 -0.07 -5.44
CA ASP A 207 -15.92 0.65 -6.12
C ASP A 207 -17.26 0.52 -5.39
N ALA A 208 -17.60 -0.68 -4.89
CA ALA A 208 -18.80 -0.91 -4.10
C ALA A 208 -18.79 -0.12 -2.78
N ILE A 209 -17.66 -0.12 -2.07
CA ILE A 209 -17.47 0.64 -0.83
C ILE A 209 -17.73 2.13 -1.07
N LYS A 210 -17.09 2.71 -2.07
CA LYS A 210 -17.22 4.14 -2.40
C LYS A 210 -18.63 4.50 -2.86
N ALA A 211 -19.26 3.65 -3.69
CA ALA A 211 -20.60 3.90 -4.18
C ALA A 211 -21.64 3.82 -3.05
N ALA A 212 -21.56 2.82 -2.17
CA ALA A 212 -22.46 2.72 -1.03
C ALA A 212 -22.25 3.85 -0.01
N GLU A 213 -21.00 4.25 0.23
CA GLU A 213 -20.70 5.44 1.06
C GLU A 213 -21.37 6.70 0.50
N GLU A 214 -21.24 6.94 -0.81
CA GLU A 214 -21.79 8.12 -1.46
C GLU A 214 -23.32 8.13 -1.45
N LEU A 215 -23.96 6.98 -1.65
CA LEU A 215 -25.43 6.89 -1.64
C LEU A 215 -26.03 7.06 -0.25
N LEU A 216 -25.38 6.52 0.78
CA LEU A 216 -25.90 6.55 2.15
C LEU A 216 -25.56 7.86 2.87
N TYR A 217 -24.38 8.41 2.60
CA TYR A 217 -23.81 9.52 3.39
C TYR A 217 -23.14 10.62 2.56
N GLY A 218 -23.14 10.52 1.23
CA GLY A 218 -22.64 11.58 0.34
C GLY A 218 -23.60 12.77 0.32
N SER A 219 -23.07 13.99 0.30
CA SER A 219 -23.89 15.21 0.33
C SER A 219 -24.89 15.32 -0.81
N THR A 220 -24.63 14.63 -1.93
CA THR A 220 -25.49 14.62 -3.12
C THR A 220 -26.75 13.77 -2.94
N TYR A 221 -26.70 12.70 -2.14
CA TYR A 221 -27.80 11.71 -2.03
C TYR A 221 -28.26 11.47 -0.59
N ALA A 222 -27.65 12.15 0.38
CA ALA A 222 -27.93 11.96 1.80
C ALA A 222 -29.42 12.14 2.11
N GLY A 223 -30.01 11.16 2.77
CA GLY A 223 -31.42 11.16 3.15
C GLY A 223 -32.37 10.60 2.08
N GLU A 224 -31.93 10.40 0.83
CA GLU A 224 -32.77 9.85 -0.23
C GLU A 224 -32.79 8.32 -0.25
N ILE A 225 -31.68 7.68 0.13
CA ILE A 225 -31.49 6.22 0.06
C ILE A 225 -31.26 5.67 1.47
N ALA A 226 -32.07 4.69 1.86
CA ALA A 226 -31.83 3.94 3.10
C ALA A 226 -31.00 2.67 2.83
N ALA A 227 -30.29 2.21 3.86
CA ALA A 227 -29.43 1.02 3.78
C ALA A 227 -30.19 -0.24 3.33
N ASP A 228 -31.42 -0.46 3.82
CA ASP A 228 -32.22 -1.62 3.42
C ASP A 228 -32.64 -1.59 1.95
N ASP A 229 -32.97 -0.42 1.42
CA ASP A 229 -33.34 -0.25 0.02
C ASP A 229 -32.12 -0.49 -0.89
N LEU A 230 -30.96 0.04 -0.52
CA LEU A 230 -29.71 -0.20 -1.24
C LEU A 230 -29.32 -1.68 -1.20
N LYS A 231 -29.41 -2.33 -0.04
CA LYS A 231 -29.18 -3.77 0.13
C LYS A 231 -30.07 -4.59 -0.80
N ALA A 232 -31.37 -4.29 -0.85
CA ALA A 232 -32.31 -5.01 -1.70
C ALA A 232 -31.94 -4.90 -3.18
N THR A 233 -31.56 -3.71 -3.65
CA THR A 233 -31.10 -3.50 -5.04
C THR A 233 -29.81 -4.25 -5.33
N LEU A 234 -28.82 -4.20 -4.42
CA LEU A 234 -27.57 -4.94 -4.58
C LEU A 234 -27.84 -6.44 -4.66
N LEU A 235 -28.59 -7.00 -3.72
CA LEU A 235 -28.88 -8.43 -3.67
C LEU A 235 -29.60 -8.93 -4.94
N ALA A 236 -30.54 -8.14 -5.47
CA ALA A 236 -31.34 -8.53 -6.64
C ALA A 236 -30.63 -8.28 -7.98
N ARG A 237 -29.76 -7.28 -8.08
CA ARG A 237 -29.30 -6.74 -9.38
C ARG A 237 -27.81 -6.50 -9.48
N TRP A 238 -26.99 -7.04 -8.58
CA TRP A 238 -25.55 -6.77 -8.57
C TRP A 238 -24.84 -6.99 -9.92
N PRO A 239 -24.99 -8.14 -10.61
CA PRO A 239 -24.32 -8.36 -11.90
C PRO A 239 -24.74 -7.35 -12.98
N ASP A 240 -26.01 -6.95 -12.98
CA ASP A 240 -26.52 -5.93 -13.90
C ASP A 240 -25.96 -4.55 -13.59
N MET A 241 -25.87 -4.19 -12.31
CA MET A 241 -25.32 -2.91 -11.89
C MET A 241 -23.84 -2.80 -12.22
N GLN A 242 -23.08 -3.90 -12.10
CA GLN A 242 -21.67 -3.92 -12.50
C GLN A 242 -21.50 -3.72 -14.01
N ARG A 243 -22.33 -4.37 -14.84
CA ARG A 243 -22.30 -4.20 -16.30
C ARG A 243 -22.67 -2.78 -16.72
N LYS A 244 -23.82 -2.27 -16.24
CA LYS A 244 -24.26 -0.89 -16.50
C LYS A 244 -23.22 0.14 -16.08
N ALA A 245 -22.59 -0.06 -14.92
CA ALA A 245 -21.55 0.83 -14.43
C ALA A 245 -20.30 0.80 -15.31
N ALA A 246 -19.90 -0.36 -15.84
CA ALA A 246 -18.78 -0.47 -16.76
C ALA A 246 -19.04 0.27 -18.08
N ASP A 247 -20.22 0.06 -18.66
CA ASP A 247 -20.63 0.73 -19.91
C ASP A 247 -20.71 2.25 -19.71
N LEU A 248 -21.32 2.71 -18.62
CA LEU A 248 -21.43 4.12 -18.29
C LEU A 248 -20.06 4.76 -18.00
N ALA A 249 -19.18 4.05 -17.29
CA ALA A 249 -17.83 4.53 -17.01
C ALA A 249 -17.05 4.78 -18.30
N LEU A 250 -17.15 3.86 -19.26
CA LEU A 250 -16.51 3.99 -20.57
C LEU A 250 -17.14 5.12 -21.39
N ALA A 251 -18.48 5.16 -21.49
CA ALA A 251 -19.19 6.12 -22.32
C ALA A 251 -19.07 7.59 -21.84
N LYS A 252 -18.84 7.80 -20.54
CA LYS A 252 -18.77 9.13 -19.93
C LYS A 252 -17.39 9.47 -19.36
N SER A 253 -16.39 8.62 -19.58
CA SER A 253 -15.03 8.76 -19.00
C SER A 253 -15.06 8.98 -17.49
N LEU A 254 -15.96 8.28 -16.80
CA LEU A 254 -16.13 8.41 -15.35
C LEU A 254 -15.34 7.33 -14.60
N PRO A 255 -14.84 7.61 -13.39
CA PRO A 255 -14.37 6.57 -12.50
C PRO A 255 -15.47 5.52 -12.25
N LYS A 256 -15.11 4.23 -12.29
CA LYS A 256 -16.06 3.11 -12.17
C LYS A 256 -16.98 3.22 -10.95
N TRP A 257 -16.46 3.62 -9.80
CA TRP A 257 -17.27 3.84 -8.59
C TRP A 257 -18.34 4.94 -8.76
N ARG A 258 -18.07 6.01 -9.50
CA ARG A 258 -19.06 7.09 -9.77
C ARG A 258 -20.16 6.57 -10.70
N ALA A 259 -19.78 5.84 -11.75
CA ALA A 259 -20.74 5.20 -12.64
C ALA A 259 -21.62 4.16 -11.90
N LEU A 260 -21.02 3.41 -10.98
CA LEU A 260 -21.74 2.48 -10.10
C LEU A 260 -22.70 3.21 -9.16
N THR A 261 -22.28 4.34 -8.59
CA THR A 261 -23.14 5.20 -7.77
C THR A 261 -24.39 5.62 -8.54
N ILE A 262 -24.21 6.14 -9.77
CA ILE A 262 -25.33 6.57 -10.63
C ILE A 262 -26.25 5.39 -10.96
N SER A 263 -25.68 4.25 -11.36
CA SER A 263 -26.43 3.06 -11.72
C SER A 263 -27.27 2.55 -10.56
N LEU A 264 -26.68 2.48 -9.36
CA LEU A 264 -27.39 2.07 -8.14
C LEU A 264 -28.47 3.08 -7.76
N TYR A 265 -28.18 4.38 -7.77
CA TYR A 265 -29.16 5.43 -7.44
C TYR A 265 -30.40 5.37 -8.34
N GLN A 266 -30.23 5.15 -9.64
CA GLN A 266 -31.33 5.02 -10.60
C GLN A 266 -32.20 3.78 -10.37
N ASN A 267 -31.66 2.74 -9.73
CA ASN A 267 -32.31 1.44 -9.55
C ASN A 267 -32.62 1.13 -8.08
N THR A 268 -32.39 2.08 -7.17
CA THR A 268 -32.70 1.95 -5.74
C THR A 268 -33.93 2.76 -5.40
N ARG A 269 -34.80 2.19 -4.56
CA ARG A 269 -36.00 2.89 -4.09
C ARG A 269 -35.57 4.10 -3.26
N LYS A 270 -36.17 5.26 -3.57
CA LYS A 270 -35.93 6.52 -2.88
C LYS A 270 -36.99 6.73 -1.80
N ARG A 271 -36.57 7.23 -0.65
CA ARG A 271 -37.46 7.75 0.38
C ARG A 271 -37.58 9.25 0.16
N ARG A 272 -38.81 9.77 0.06
CA ARG A 272 -39.00 11.23 0.11
C ARG A 272 -38.58 11.70 1.50
N ALA A 273 -37.75 12.73 1.57
CA ALA A 273 -37.56 13.46 2.82
C ALA A 273 -38.95 13.95 3.27
N ALA A 274 -39.32 13.63 4.51
CA ALA A 274 -40.50 14.18 5.16
C ALA A 274 -40.25 15.65 5.50
#